data_AF-A0A516Q219-F1
#
_entry.id   AF-A0A516Q219-F1
#
_cell.length_a   1.000
_cell.length_b   1.000
_cell.length_c   1.000
_cell.angle_alpha   90.00
_cell.angle_beta   90.00
_cell.angle_gamma   90.00
#
_symmetry.space_group_name_H-M   'P 1'
#
loop_
_entity.id
_entity.type
_entity.pdbx_description
1 polymer ?
#
loop_
_entity_poly.entity_id
_entity_poly.type
_entity_poly.pdbx_seq_one_letter_code
_entity_poly.pdbx_strand_id
1 'polypeptide(L)'
;MIMDEQVRRFLHSRGVEPTGVVITRLDGGEINDNWLIETAGEAWVLRHYRRTWDPQEAFLAYELGALVSNFGKDLDRRVDVDRVLELIMAYDAVRPLTGAERSVLPELLTAHAGCDAIRVLSTWIAGGRDDINVLDSYSARELLDLHLLNQELHAALGT
;
A
#
# COMPACT_ATOMS: atom_id res chain seq x y z
N MET A 1 14.38 16.39 -3.32
CA MET A 1 15.19 15.95 -4.48
C MET A 1 16.46 15.32 -3.93
N ILE A 2 16.65 14.02 -4.09
CA ILE A 2 17.93 13.39 -3.72
C ILE A 2 18.97 13.91 -4.72
N MET A 3 19.88 14.74 -4.24
CA MET A 3 21.00 15.25 -5.04
C MET A 3 21.99 14.10 -5.27
N ASP A 4 22.66 14.07 -6.43
CA ASP A 4 23.65 13.04 -6.81
C ASP A 4 24.66 12.72 -5.70
N GLU A 5 24.94 13.70 -4.84
CA GLU A 5 25.80 13.59 -3.66
C GLU A 5 25.30 12.59 -2.59
N GLN A 6 23.98 12.48 -2.39
CA GLN A 6 23.40 11.50 -1.46
C GLN A 6 23.50 10.09 -2.03
N VAL A 7 23.32 9.92 -3.34
CA VAL A 7 23.51 8.64 -4.03
C VAL A 7 24.97 8.21 -3.93
N ARG A 8 25.92 9.12 -4.19
CA ARG A 8 27.37 8.85 -4.04
C ARG A 8 27.75 8.42 -2.63
N ARG A 9 27.23 9.09 -1.60
CA ARG A 9 27.45 8.70 -0.20
C ARG A 9 26.85 7.32 0.13
N PHE A 10 25.65 7.03 -0.39
CA PHE A 10 25.03 5.72 -0.23
C PHE A 10 25.88 4.61 -0.87
N LEU A 11 26.32 4.80 -2.12
CA LEU A 11 27.16 3.85 -2.84
C LEU A 11 28.49 3.60 -2.09
N HIS A 12 29.16 4.67 -1.65
CA HIS A 12 30.36 4.57 -0.85
C HIS A 12 30.13 3.79 0.45
N SER A 13 29.00 4.02 1.15
CA SER A 13 28.65 3.26 2.37
C SER A 13 28.45 1.75 2.13
N ARG A 14 28.24 1.35 0.88
CA ARG A 14 28.08 -0.05 0.45
C ARG A 14 29.35 -0.63 -0.20
N GLY A 15 30.46 0.09 -0.15
CA GLY A 15 31.74 -0.33 -0.74
C GLY A 15 31.79 -0.21 -2.27
N VAL A 16 30.84 0.52 -2.87
CA VAL A 16 30.88 0.86 -4.30
C VAL A 16 31.65 2.17 -4.43
N GLU A 17 32.92 2.05 -4.82
CA GLU A 17 33.79 3.22 -5.02
C GLU A 17 33.29 4.07 -6.19
N PRO A 18 32.98 5.37 -5.99
CA PRO A 18 32.40 6.22 -7.04
C PRO A 18 33.38 6.55 -8.19
N THR A 19 34.65 6.20 -8.06
CA THR A 19 35.69 6.52 -9.04
C THR A 19 35.47 5.76 -10.33
N GLY A 20 35.10 6.47 -11.39
CA GLY A 20 34.75 5.87 -12.69
C GLY A 20 33.30 5.39 -12.81
N VAL A 21 32.45 5.74 -11.84
CA VAL A 21 31.00 5.43 -11.88
C VAL A 21 30.24 6.54 -12.61
N VAL A 22 29.44 6.16 -13.62
CA VAL A 22 28.44 7.04 -14.23
C VAL A 22 27.10 6.80 -13.53
N ILE A 23 26.46 7.88 -13.09
CA ILE A 23 25.16 7.85 -12.42
C ILE A 23 24.17 8.59 -13.31
N THR A 24 23.20 7.87 -13.87
CA THR A 24 22.18 8.43 -14.76
C THR A 24 20.82 8.30 -14.10
N ARG A 25 20.13 9.42 -13.88
CA ARG A 25 18.74 9.36 -13.40
C ARG A 25 17.86 8.77 -14.49
N LEU A 26 17.01 7.81 -14.12
CA LEU A 26 16.04 7.21 -15.03
C LEU A 26 14.68 7.88 -14.82
N ASP A 27 14.22 8.61 -15.84
CA ASP A 27 12.89 9.22 -15.85
C ASP A 27 11.80 8.15 -16.04
N GLY A 28 10.61 8.38 -15.47
CA GLY A 28 9.46 7.49 -15.58
C GLY A 28 9.06 6.73 -14.30
N GLY A 29 9.73 6.98 -13.17
CA GLY A 29 9.23 6.55 -11.87
C GLY A 29 8.28 7.59 -11.27
N GLU A 30 6.96 7.39 -11.38
CA GLU A 30 5.97 8.33 -10.82
C GLU A 30 6.04 8.43 -9.28
N ILE A 31 6.44 7.35 -8.61
CA ILE A 31 6.47 7.24 -7.14
C ILE A 31 7.90 7.02 -6.60
N ASN A 32 8.74 6.35 -7.37
CA ASN A 32 10.10 5.96 -6.97
C ASN A 32 11.13 6.71 -7.80
N ASP A 33 12.20 7.18 -7.16
CA ASP A 33 13.36 7.65 -7.92
C ASP A 33 14.22 6.45 -8.32
N ASN A 34 14.64 6.43 -9.58
CA ASN A 34 15.50 5.38 -10.11
C ASN A 34 16.78 5.98 -10.68
N TRP A 35 17.91 5.32 -10.48
CA TRP A 35 19.19 5.65 -11.09
C TRP A 35 19.83 4.41 -11.68
N LEU A 36 20.39 4.55 -12.88
CA LEU A 36 21.32 3.60 -13.46
C LEU A 36 22.72 3.96 -12.98
N ILE A 37 23.44 2.96 -12.44
CA ILE A 37 24.79 3.06 -11.94
C ILE A 37 25.67 2.19 -12.84
N GLU A 38 26.59 2.78 -13.56
CA GLU A 38 27.46 2.07 -14.52
C GLU A 38 28.93 2.19 -14.11
N THR A 39 29.65 1.07 -14.19
CA THR A 39 31.11 0.98 -14.03
C THR A 39 31.74 0.41 -15.30
N ALA A 40 33.06 0.25 -15.32
CA ALA A 40 33.81 -0.30 -16.46
C ALA A 40 33.40 -1.73 -16.86
N GLY A 41 32.65 -2.47 -16.03
CA GLY A 41 32.25 -3.85 -16.35
C GLY A 41 30.87 -4.27 -15.84
N GLU A 42 30.19 -3.43 -15.06
CA GLU A 42 28.93 -3.79 -14.39
C GLU A 42 27.95 -2.61 -14.43
N ALA A 43 26.66 -2.93 -14.43
CA ALA A 43 25.59 -1.95 -14.36
C ALA A 43 24.53 -2.40 -13.35
N TRP A 44 24.04 -1.46 -12.55
CA TRP A 44 23.00 -1.68 -11.55
C TRP A 44 21.91 -0.63 -11.64
N VAL A 45 20.71 -0.99 -11.21
CA VAL A 45 19.62 -0.03 -11.00
C VAL A 45 19.44 0.19 -9.51
N LEU A 46 19.70 1.40 -9.05
CA LEU A 46 19.35 1.85 -7.72
C LEU A 46 17.90 2.35 -7.74
N ARG A 47 17.05 1.74 -6.91
CA ARG A 47 15.68 2.22 -6.67
C ARG A 47 15.57 2.81 -5.29
N HIS A 48 15.20 4.08 -5.21
CA HIS A 48 14.80 4.72 -3.96
C HIS A 48 13.29 4.76 -3.88
N TYR A 49 12.76 3.96 -2.98
CA TYR A 49 11.37 4.03 -2.58
C TYR A 49 11.20 5.26 -1.70
N ARG A 50 10.63 6.33 -2.25
CA ARG A 50 10.15 7.41 -1.40
C ARG A 50 8.96 6.86 -0.62
N ARG A 51 9.11 6.79 0.70
CA ARG A 51 7.93 6.79 1.56
C ARG A 51 7.23 8.13 1.33
N THR A 52 6.09 8.10 0.67
CA THR A 52 5.22 9.27 0.45
C THR A 52 4.41 9.62 1.70
N TRP A 53 4.63 8.91 2.81
CA TRP A 53 3.96 9.13 4.08
C TRP A 53 5.00 9.30 5.20
N ASP A 54 4.71 10.16 6.18
CA ASP A 54 5.48 10.19 7.42
C ASP A 54 5.02 9.02 8.30
N PRO A 55 5.88 8.06 8.67
CA PRO A 55 5.52 6.98 9.58
C PRO A 55 5.08 7.44 10.98
N GLN A 56 5.30 8.72 11.35
CA GLN A 56 4.77 9.31 12.57
C GLN A 56 3.32 9.82 12.43
N GLU A 57 2.91 10.20 11.22
CA GLU A 57 1.60 10.84 11.01
C GLU A 57 0.47 9.85 10.80
N ALA A 58 0.81 8.58 10.71
CA ALA A 58 0.00 7.75 9.88
C ALA A 58 -0.24 6.39 10.52
N PHE A 59 -1.52 6.03 10.50
CA PHE A 59 -2.06 5.04 11.41
C PHE A 59 -1.77 3.66 10.83
N LEU A 60 -0.75 2.97 11.33
CA LEU A 60 -0.29 1.68 10.78
C LEU A 60 -1.40 0.62 10.72
N ALA A 61 -2.43 0.73 11.56
CA ALA A 61 -3.60 -0.14 11.50
C ALA A 61 -4.51 0.16 10.28
N TYR A 62 -4.49 1.37 9.73
CA TYR A 62 -5.19 1.72 8.48
C TYR A 62 -4.54 1.03 7.26
N GLU A 63 -3.21 0.87 7.25
CA GLU A 63 -2.47 0.21 6.17
C GLU A 63 -2.80 -1.28 6.02
N LEU A 64 -3.39 -1.91 7.04
CA LEU A 64 -3.96 -3.26 6.93
C LEU A 64 -5.07 -3.32 5.88
N GLY A 65 -5.76 -2.20 5.62
CA GLY A 65 -6.77 -2.09 4.57
C GLY A 65 -6.21 -2.49 3.20
N ALA A 66 -5.00 -2.04 2.85
CA ALA A 66 -4.37 -2.40 1.59
C ALA A 66 -4.04 -3.90 1.50
N LEU A 67 -3.68 -4.54 2.61
CA LEU A 67 -3.45 -5.99 2.66
C LEU A 67 -4.75 -6.75 2.48
N VAL A 68 -5.82 -6.34 3.16
CA VAL A 68 -7.16 -6.92 3.01
C VAL A 68 -7.67 -6.76 1.58
N SER A 69 -7.48 -5.60 0.95
CA SER A 69 -7.89 -5.38 -0.43
C SER A 69 -7.19 -6.28 -1.44
N ASN A 70 -5.96 -6.73 -1.16
CA ASN A 70 -5.21 -7.61 -2.05
C ASN A 70 -5.39 -9.09 -1.73
N PHE A 71 -5.53 -9.46 -0.45
CA PHE A 71 -5.42 -10.85 0.00
C PHE A 71 -6.63 -11.34 0.79
N GLY A 72 -7.50 -10.46 1.28
CA GLY A 72 -8.68 -10.78 2.10
C GLY A 72 -9.92 -11.17 1.30
N LYS A 73 -9.76 -11.62 0.05
CA LYS A 73 -10.87 -11.91 -0.87
C LYS A 73 -10.84 -13.35 -1.36
N ASP A 74 -12.00 -13.90 -1.70
CA ASP A 74 -12.15 -15.21 -2.33
C ASP A 74 -11.90 -15.16 -3.85
N LEU A 75 -12.15 -16.29 -4.54
CA LEU A 75 -11.99 -16.39 -6.00
C LEU A 75 -13.00 -15.54 -6.78
N ASP A 76 -14.15 -15.25 -6.18
CA ASP A 76 -15.20 -14.39 -6.74
C ASP A 76 -14.98 -12.91 -6.40
N ARG A 77 -13.85 -12.59 -5.75
CA ARG A 77 -13.43 -11.25 -5.32
C ARG A 77 -14.37 -10.64 -4.27
N ARG A 78 -15.08 -11.47 -3.52
CA ARG A 78 -15.86 -11.09 -2.34
C ARG A 78 -14.93 -11.08 -1.13
N VAL A 79 -15.21 -10.22 -0.16
CA VAL A 79 -14.45 -10.24 1.10
C VAL A 79 -14.75 -11.54 1.85
N ASP A 80 -13.70 -12.24 2.26
CA ASP A 80 -13.75 -13.48 3.01
C ASP A 80 -13.30 -13.19 4.45
N VAL A 81 -14.22 -13.32 5.39
CA VAL A 81 -13.99 -12.96 6.80
C VAL A 81 -12.87 -13.79 7.43
N ASP A 82 -12.78 -15.08 7.10
CA ASP A 82 -11.74 -15.95 7.66
C ASP A 82 -10.37 -15.50 7.17
N ARG A 83 -10.25 -15.17 5.88
CA ARG A 83 -9.00 -14.62 5.32
C ARG A 83 -8.63 -13.27 5.91
N VAL A 84 -9.61 -12.40 6.14
CA VAL A 84 -9.38 -11.11 6.79
C VAL A 84 -8.85 -11.33 8.21
N LEU A 85 -9.45 -12.23 8.98
CA LEU A 85 -8.99 -12.55 10.33
C LEU A 85 -7.58 -13.17 10.34
N GLU A 86 -7.29 -14.08 9.41
CA GLU A 86 -5.94 -14.64 9.23
C GLU A 86 -4.89 -13.55 8.97
N LEU A 87 -5.20 -12.58 8.12
CA LEU A 87 -4.31 -11.44 7.84
C LEU A 87 -4.10 -10.56 9.07
N ILE A 88 -5.17 -10.27 9.81
CA ILE A 88 -5.10 -9.47 11.04
C ILE A 88 -4.25 -10.19 12.10
N MET A 89 -4.45 -11.51 12.27
CA MET A 89 -3.67 -12.32 13.20
C MET A 89 -2.20 -12.39 12.80
N ALA A 90 -1.90 -12.55 11.51
CA ALA A 90 -0.53 -12.55 11.01
C ALA A 90 0.17 -11.20 11.25
N TYR A 91 -0.55 -10.10 11.08
CA TYR A 91 -0.05 -8.77 11.40
C TYR A 91 0.19 -8.59 12.91
N ASP A 92 -0.80 -8.94 13.75
CA ASP A 92 -0.75 -8.85 15.22
C ASP A 92 0.44 -9.64 15.80
N ALA A 93 0.78 -10.78 15.19
CA ALA A 93 1.93 -11.59 15.59
C ALA A 93 3.29 -10.92 15.36
N VAL A 94 3.40 -10.02 14.37
CA VAL A 94 4.64 -9.28 14.05
C VAL A 94 4.65 -7.93 14.75
N ARG A 95 3.51 -7.24 14.77
CA ARG A 95 3.31 -5.95 15.40
C ARG A 95 1.98 -5.98 16.17
N PRO A 96 2.02 -6.26 17.48
CA PRO A 96 0.82 -6.35 18.29
C PRO A 96 -0.02 -5.08 18.20
N LEU A 97 -1.31 -5.27 17.90
CA LEU A 97 -2.32 -4.23 17.91
C LEU A 97 -2.65 -3.87 19.35
N THR A 98 -2.67 -2.57 19.64
CA THR A 98 -3.22 -2.07 20.89
C THR A 98 -4.73 -2.34 20.97
N GLY A 99 -5.29 -2.33 22.18
CA GLY A 99 -6.74 -2.48 22.36
C GLY A 99 -7.54 -1.41 21.60
N ALA A 100 -7.03 -0.17 21.55
CA ALA A 100 -7.65 0.93 20.80
C ALA A 100 -7.59 0.71 19.29
N GLU A 101 -6.47 0.24 18.75
CA GLU A 101 -6.38 -0.12 17.32
C GLU A 101 -7.33 -1.25 16.99
N ARG A 102 -7.37 -2.30 17.81
CA ARG A 102 -8.26 -3.45 17.61
C ARG A 102 -9.74 -3.04 17.63
N SER A 103 -10.12 -2.10 18.48
CA SER A 103 -11.52 -1.66 18.59
C SER A 103 -12.02 -0.84 17.40
N VAL A 104 -11.13 -0.17 16.67
CA VAL A 104 -11.51 0.64 15.49
C VAL A 104 -11.07 0.01 14.16
N LEU A 105 -10.41 -1.14 14.21
CA LEU A 105 -9.83 -1.78 13.04
C LEU A 105 -10.91 -2.11 11.98
N PRO A 106 -12.08 -2.70 12.33
CA PRO A 106 -13.11 -2.98 11.35
C PRO A 106 -13.58 -1.73 10.57
N GLU A 107 -13.72 -0.59 11.24
CA GLU A 107 -14.05 0.69 10.60
C GLU A 107 -12.92 1.24 9.75
N LEU A 108 -11.66 1.05 10.15
CA LEU A 108 -10.51 1.48 9.35
C LEU A 108 -10.37 0.69 8.06
N LEU A 109 -10.61 -0.63 8.10
CA LEU A 109 -10.65 -1.46 6.90
C LEU A 109 -11.75 -1.00 5.95
N THR A 110 -12.94 -0.74 6.49
CA THR A 110 -14.08 -0.21 5.73
C THR A 110 -13.77 1.17 5.12
N ALA A 111 -13.15 2.07 5.91
CA ALA A 111 -12.76 3.40 5.46
C ALA A 111 -11.72 3.33 4.33
N HIS A 112 -10.72 2.46 4.45
CA HIS A 112 -9.72 2.23 3.41
C HIS A 112 -10.37 1.80 2.09
N ALA A 113 -11.23 0.77 2.13
CA ALA A 113 -11.97 0.32 0.95
C ALA A 113 -12.86 1.43 0.36
N GLY A 114 -13.44 2.27 1.22
CA GLY A 114 -14.22 3.44 0.80
C GLY A 114 -13.40 4.49 0.05
N CYS A 115 -12.19 4.80 0.53
CA CYS A 115 -11.27 5.70 -0.16
C CYS A 115 -10.92 5.18 -1.56
N ASP A 116 -10.63 3.88 -1.69
CA ASP A 116 -10.33 3.27 -2.98
C ASP A 116 -11.56 3.25 -3.91
N ALA A 117 -12.74 2.95 -3.39
CA ALA A 117 -13.99 3.01 -4.14
C ALA A 117 -14.22 4.40 -4.74
N ILE A 118 -14.10 5.45 -3.92
CA ILE A 118 -14.26 6.84 -4.35
C ILE A 118 -13.24 7.19 -5.43
N ARG A 119 -11.96 6.81 -5.25
CA ARG A 119 -10.91 7.07 -6.23
C ARG A 119 -11.20 6.43 -7.59
N VAL A 120 -11.60 5.15 -7.60
CA VAL A 120 -11.93 4.41 -8.83
C VAL A 120 -13.15 5.03 -9.52
N LEU A 121 -14.24 5.26 -8.78
CA LEU A 121 -15.46 5.84 -9.33
C LEU A 121 -15.23 7.25 -9.88
N SER A 122 -14.46 8.07 -9.16
CA SER A 122 -14.10 9.43 -9.62
C SER A 122 -13.30 9.40 -10.92
N THR A 123 -12.41 8.40 -11.08
CA THR A 123 -11.65 8.20 -12.31
C THR A 123 -12.57 7.81 -13.48
N TRP A 124 -13.57 6.96 -13.24
CA TRP A 124 -14.55 6.61 -14.27
C TRP A 124 -15.39 7.80 -14.71
N ILE A 125 -15.86 8.61 -13.75
CA ILE A 125 -16.61 9.84 -14.02
C ILE A 125 -15.74 10.82 -14.82
N ALA A 126 -14.49 11.05 -14.40
CA ALA A 126 -13.56 11.93 -15.10
C ALA A 126 -13.23 11.43 -16.51
N GLY A 127 -13.24 10.11 -16.72
CA GLY A 127 -13.08 9.47 -18.03
C GLY A 127 -14.31 9.56 -18.94
N GLY A 128 -15.40 10.21 -18.49
CA GLY A 128 -16.61 10.41 -19.29
C GLY A 128 -17.56 9.22 -19.30
N ARG A 129 -17.44 8.28 -18.35
CA ARG A 129 -18.39 7.18 -18.21
C ARG A 129 -19.70 7.69 -17.61
N ASP A 130 -20.80 7.50 -18.31
CA ASP A 130 -22.13 8.02 -18.02
C ASP A 130 -23.13 6.93 -17.57
N ASP A 131 -22.77 5.66 -17.72
CA ASP A 131 -23.56 4.47 -17.36
C ASP A 131 -22.99 3.70 -16.16
N ILE A 132 -22.53 4.41 -15.13
CA ILE A 132 -21.81 3.78 -14.02
C ILE A 132 -22.75 2.95 -13.14
N ASN A 133 -22.57 1.63 -13.17
CA ASN A 133 -23.02 0.74 -12.10
C ASN A 133 -21.92 0.63 -11.04
N VAL A 134 -22.19 1.14 -9.83
CA VAL A 134 -21.25 1.10 -8.70
C VAL A 134 -20.81 -0.33 -8.37
N LEU A 135 -21.70 -1.31 -8.55
CA LEU A 135 -21.41 -2.71 -8.27
C LEU A 135 -20.42 -3.34 -9.26
N ASP A 136 -20.14 -2.70 -10.40
CA ASP A 136 -19.08 -3.15 -11.30
C ASP A 136 -17.69 -2.90 -10.70
N SER A 137 -17.57 -1.91 -9.80
CA SER A 137 -16.31 -1.61 -9.11
C SER A 137 -16.02 -2.65 -8.03
N TYR A 138 -14.87 -3.31 -8.15
CA TYR A 138 -14.40 -4.24 -7.12
C TYR A 138 -14.19 -3.55 -5.77
N SER A 139 -13.65 -2.32 -5.77
CA SER A 139 -13.43 -1.55 -4.55
C SER A 139 -14.74 -1.09 -3.89
N ALA A 140 -15.77 -0.78 -4.68
CA ALA A 140 -17.08 -0.42 -4.12
C ALA A 140 -17.82 -1.63 -3.54
N ARG A 141 -17.70 -2.81 -4.18
CA ARG A 141 -18.20 -4.07 -3.60
C ARG A 141 -17.48 -4.43 -2.31
N GLU A 142 -16.17 -4.29 -2.27
CA GLU A 142 -15.37 -4.52 -1.07
C GLU A 142 -15.81 -3.62 0.10
N LEU A 143 -16.03 -2.33 -0.15
CA LEU A 143 -16.59 -1.41 0.84
C LEU A 143 -17.91 -1.94 1.42
N LEU A 144 -18.84 -2.38 0.56
CA LEU A 144 -20.13 -2.90 1.00
C LEU A 144 -19.97 -4.19 1.81
N ASP A 145 -19.10 -5.10 1.36
CA ASP A 145 -18.85 -6.35 2.05
C ASP A 145 -18.26 -6.11 3.44
N LEU A 146 -17.23 -5.26 3.56
CA LEU A 146 -16.64 -4.89 4.85
C LEU A 146 -17.64 -4.16 5.77
N HIS A 147 -18.47 -3.28 5.21
CA HIS A 147 -19.51 -2.61 5.98
C HIS A 147 -20.52 -3.60 6.57
N LEU A 148 -20.91 -4.63 5.82
CA LEU A 148 -21.82 -5.67 6.29
C LEU A 148 -21.16 -6.61 7.30
N LEU A 149 -19.88 -6.94 7.10
CA LEU A 149 -19.09 -7.82 7.98
C LEU A 149 -18.58 -7.11 9.25
N ASN A 150 -18.80 -5.80 9.37
CA ASN A 150 -18.23 -4.98 10.44
C ASN A 150 -18.55 -5.54 11.84
N GLN A 151 -19.82 -5.92 12.08
CA GLN A 151 -20.26 -6.51 13.35
C GLN A 151 -19.61 -7.86 13.65
N GLU A 152 -19.40 -8.68 12.61
CA GLU A 152 -18.76 -9.99 12.74
C GLU A 152 -17.28 -9.84 13.07
N LEU A 153 -16.60 -8.87 12.45
CA LEU A 153 -15.21 -8.54 12.76
C LEU A 153 -15.04 -8.03 14.19
N HIS A 154 -15.94 -7.17 14.68
CA HIS A 154 -15.93 -6.75 16.09
C HIS A 154 -16.06 -7.95 17.04
N ALA A 155 -17.06 -8.81 16.79
CA ALA A 155 -17.28 -10.00 17.61
C ALA A 155 -16.05 -10.94 17.62
N ALA A 156 -15.42 -11.16 16.46
CA ALA A 156 -14.23 -12.00 16.32
C ALA A 156 -12.98 -11.41 16.99
N LEU A 157 -12.84 -10.09 16.97
CA LEU A 157 -11.72 -9.39 17.61
C LEU A 157 -11.93 -9.18 19.12
N GLY A 158 -13.13 -9.48 19.62
CA GLY A 158 -13.50 -9.29 21.02
C GLY A 158 -13.65 -7.81 21.39
N THR A 159 -14.15 -6.99 20.47
CA THR A 159 -14.31 -5.54 20.61
C THR A 159 -15.76 -5.07 20.46
#